data_AF-A0A0M9UCT0-F1
#
_entry.id   AF-A0A0M9UCT0-F1
#
_cell.length_a   1.000
_cell.length_b   1.000
_cell.length_c   1.000
_cell.angle_alpha   90.00
_cell.angle_beta   90.00
_cell.angle_gamma   90.00
#
_symmetry.space_group_name_H-M   'P 1'
#
loop_
_entity.id
_entity.type
_entity.pdbx_description
1 polymer ?
#
loop_
_entity_poly.entity_id
_entity_poly.type
_entity_poly.pdbx_seq_one_letter_code
_entity_poly.pdbx_strand_id
1 'polypeptide(L)'
;MLPFRLITVGFPRWPLLLLTMFTLLLLGAQRPPQEQPHIAAAPKASLSASAMPGVRFVHTSTDANRFSNSTLIDHPLLNNNPNAIFFVTQNWNPGGSTGLHHNHPIGVWYTGTQWAIFNEDLASMPAGADFNVFIPDSSLGAFVHSATASNIGCGLSQCTYIDHPSLNNNPNAVFFVTQNWNPGDTTGIYNSHYIGVWYDDAVEKWAIFNQDKDPMPDGADFNVLIADTATAFVHAATTSNIGCGSNQCTYIDHPAFNNNPNAIFYVTQNWNPGDTTGTYNDHAIGVWYDAALKKWAIFNQDLAAMPEGADFNILLPETKTSVFTHVATASTISCFSDHCTFIDHPLLNDNPNALFFVTPTWTANGADTFAYNDHPIGVYYSTSLKQWAIFNQDTESLSESAAFNVLIPPPGANVFVHTTTSANITNNSTYIDHPLLNNNPNAVVLVTPNWNPGGIGGQYHDHHVGIWYDDGPKQWAIFNEDQLTMAEGISFNVLVLNDLTSLPGANDAFTHTSAADTVANNWTNLDHPLTNKNPVAFVFTTLNWNPGGAATGKDHNHAVGVWYNSDITKQNWTIFNQDQSGMPTGVGFNVLVITLQSYLPLVIR
;
A
#
# COMPACT_ATOMS: atom_id res chain seq x y z
N MET A 1 -30.38 -85.50 -12.58
CA MET A 1 -28.98 -85.82 -12.23
C MET A 1 -28.33 -84.54 -11.74
N LEU A 2 -27.85 -84.55 -10.50
CA LEU A 2 -27.17 -83.44 -9.83
C LEU A 2 -25.72 -83.25 -10.35
N PRO A 3 -25.08 -82.09 -10.06
CA PRO A 3 -23.86 -81.56 -10.68
C PRO A 3 -22.60 -81.77 -9.81
N PHE A 4 -21.40 -81.33 -10.24
CA PHE A 4 -20.37 -80.74 -9.35
C PHE A 4 -19.23 -80.04 -10.11
N ARG A 5 -18.53 -79.17 -9.37
CA ARG A 5 -17.70 -77.99 -9.73
C ARG A 5 -16.17 -78.23 -9.60
N LEU A 6 -15.42 -77.31 -10.24
CA LEU A 6 -14.13 -76.66 -9.87
C LEU A 6 -12.78 -77.43 -9.93
N ILE A 7 -11.77 -76.83 -10.59
CA ILE A 7 -10.59 -76.11 -10.03
C ILE A 7 -9.62 -75.70 -11.17
N THR A 8 -9.12 -74.46 -11.12
CA THR A 8 -8.03 -73.88 -11.93
C THR A 8 -6.73 -73.83 -11.13
N VAL A 9 -5.58 -74.20 -11.73
CA VAL A 9 -4.23 -73.72 -11.36
C VAL A 9 -3.32 -73.78 -12.62
N GLY A 10 -2.52 -72.74 -12.87
CA GLY A 10 -1.42 -72.81 -13.85
C GLY A 10 -0.60 -71.52 -14.02
N PHE A 11 0.65 -71.54 -13.55
CA PHE A 11 1.81 -70.73 -13.99
C PHE A 11 2.62 -71.56 -15.05
N PRO A 12 3.74 -71.09 -15.67
CA PRO A 12 3.92 -69.96 -16.60
C PRO A 12 4.84 -70.27 -17.84
N ARG A 13 5.11 -69.21 -18.65
CA ARG A 13 6.31 -68.91 -19.51
C ARG A 13 6.43 -69.40 -20.99
N TRP A 14 6.57 -68.38 -21.89
CA TRP A 14 7.47 -68.17 -23.08
C TRP A 14 7.49 -69.21 -24.23
N PRO A 15 7.73 -68.86 -25.54
CA PRO A 15 8.85 -68.02 -26.01
C PRO A 15 8.66 -67.15 -27.28
N LEU A 16 9.73 -66.40 -27.55
CA LEU A 16 10.14 -65.63 -28.75
C LEU A 16 10.38 -66.55 -29.98
N LEU A 17 10.05 -66.11 -31.22
CA LEU A 17 11.04 -65.91 -32.30
C LEU A 17 10.43 -65.30 -33.60
N LEU A 18 11.26 -64.45 -34.23
CA LEU A 18 11.12 -63.65 -35.46
C LEU A 18 11.35 -64.44 -36.78
N LEU A 19 10.81 -63.93 -37.92
CA LEU A 19 11.50 -63.67 -39.23
C LEU A 19 10.46 -63.12 -40.26
N THR A 20 10.39 -61.81 -40.58
CA THR A 20 10.98 -61.04 -41.73
C THR A 20 10.85 -61.69 -43.13
N MET A 21 10.37 -61.07 -44.22
CA MET A 21 10.84 -59.84 -44.90
C MET A 21 9.92 -59.37 -46.08
N PHE A 22 9.82 -58.04 -46.28
CA PHE A 22 9.86 -57.18 -47.52
C PHE A 22 8.77 -57.28 -48.63
N THR A 23 8.26 -56.23 -49.31
CA THR A 23 8.32 -54.74 -49.31
C THR A 23 7.33 -54.19 -50.37
N LEU A 24 6.74 -53.00 -50.19
CA LEU A 24 6.64 -51.96 -51.26
C LEU A 24 6.33 -50.55 -50.72
N LEU A 25 6.95 -49.56 -51.39
CA LEU A 25 7.11 -48.12 -51.12
C LEU A 25 5.88 -47.29 -50.73
N LEU A 26 6.09 -46.27 -49.88
CA LEU A 26 5.59 -44.89 -50.09
C LEU A 26 6.63 -43.87 -49.56
N LEU A 27 6.97 -42.87 -50.37
CA LEU A 27 7.84 -41.74 -50.02
C LEU A 27 7.03 -40.60 -49.39
N GLY A 28 7.60 -39.97 -48.36
CA GLY A 28 7.72 -38.50 -48.25
C GLY A 28 6.60 -37.72 -47.57
N ALA A 29 6.71 -37.52 -46.25
CA ALA A 29 6.44 -36.24 -45.58
C ALA A 29 7.08 -36.26 -44.18
N GLN A 30 8.06 -35.40 -43.93
CA GLN A 30 8.56 -35.14 -42.57
C GLN A 30 7.46 -34.45 -41.77
N ARG A 31 7.06 -35.05 -40.65
CA ARG A 31 6.16 -34.44 -39.67
C ARG A 31 6.99 -33.45 -38.84
N PRO A 32 6.59 -32.17 -38.70
CA PRO A 32 7.32 -31.23 -37.85
C PRO A 32 7.20 -31.66 -36.37
N PRO A 33 8.13 -31.22 -35.49
CA PRO A 33 8.09 -31.52 -34.07
C PRO A 33 6.76 -31.04 -33.47
N GLN A 34 6.14 -31.84 -32.61
CA GLN A 34 5.04 -31.38 -31.79
C GLN A 34 5.55 -30.32 -30.82
N GLU A 35 5.24 -29.05 -31.11
CA GLU A 35 5.25 -28.00 -30.10
C GLU A 35 4.25 -28.39 -29.00
N GLN A 36 4.77 -28.49 -27.79
CA GLN A 36 3.99 -28.51 -26.56
C GLN A 36 3.12 -27.24 -26.54
N PRO A 37 1.80 -27.33 -26.30
CA PRO A 37 0.95 -26.16 -26.34
C PRO A 37 1.39 -25.19 -25.25
N HIS A 38 2.04 -24.10 -25.67
CA HIS A 38 2.23 -22.91 -24.87
C HIS A 38 0.83 -22.45 -24.44
N ILE A 39 0.60 -22.45 -23.13
CA ILE A 39 -0.58 -21.82 -22.54
C ILE A 39 -0.50 -20.35 -22.95
N ALA A 40 -1.38 -19.95 -23.87
CA ALA A 40 -1.56 -18.56 -24.23
C ALA A 40 -1.84 -17.79 -22.94
N ALA A 41 -1.12 -16.69 -22.73
CA ALA A 41 -1.35 -15.77 -21.63
C ALA A 41 -2.84 -15.46 -21.54
N ALA A 42 -3.44 -15.77 -20.39
CA ALA A 42 -4.80 -15.39 -20.10
C ALA A 42 -4.98 -13.88 -20.35
N PRO A 43 -6.17 -13.43 -20.80
CA PRO A 43 -6.45 -12.00 -20.85
C PRO A 43 -6.16 -11.38 -19.48
N LYS A 44 -5.57 -10.18 -19.46
CA LYS A 44 -5.31 -9.38 -18.24
C LYS A 44 -6.62 -9.13 -17.48
N ALA A 45 -7.06 -10.09 -16.69
CA ALA A 45 -7.93 -9.85 -15.57
C ALA A 45 -7.07 -9.17 -14.51
N SER A 46 -7.45 -7.96 -14.09
CA SER A 46 -6.92 -7.35 -12.87
C SER A 46 -7.38 -8.19 -11.69
N LEU A 47 -6.67 -9.27 -11.39
CA LEU A 47 -6.72 -9.87 -10.07
C LEU A 47 -6.14 -8.82 -9.13
N SER A 48 -7.01 -8.15 -8.37
CA SER A 48 -6.57 -7.41 -7.19
C SER A 48 -5.93 -8.43 -6.26
N ALA A 49 -4.60 -8.49 -6.27
CA ALA A 49 -3.86 -9.22 -5.27
C ALA A 49 -4.27 -8.64 -3.90
N SER A 50 -4.92 -9.45 -3.07
CA SER A 50 -5.36 -8.98 -1.75
C SER A 50 -4.14 -8.97 -0.86
N ALA A 51 -3.78 -7.82 -0.31
CA ALA A 51 -2.73 -7.78 0.70
C ALA A 51 -3.22 -8.42 2.00
N MET A 52 -2.32 -9.07 2.76
CA MET A 52 -2.69 -9.64 4.05
C MET A 52 -3.05 -8.51 5.04
N PRO A 53 -4.16 -8.59 5.79
CA PRO A 53 -4.54 -7.58 6.78
C PRO A 53 -3.48 -7.41 7.89
N GLY A 54 -3.26 -6.18 8.34
CA GLY A 54 -2.33 -5.88 9.43
C GLY A 54 -1.55 -4.58 9.21
N VAL A 55 -0.72 -4.23 10.18
CA VAL A 55 0.04 -2.98 10.23
C VAL A 55 1.42 -3.14 9.61
N ARG A 56 1.81 -2.22 8.72
CA ARG A 56 3.10 -2.26 8.00
C ARG A 56 3.80 -0.92 8.03
N PHE A 57 5.02 -0.86 8.55
CA PHE A 57 5.81 0.36 8.58
C PHE A 57 7.29 0.07 8.35
N VAL A 58 8.05 1.11 8.03
CA VAL A 58 9.52 1.06 8.01
C VAL A 58 10.03 1.51 9.37
N HIS A 59 10.90 0.73 9.98
CA HIS A 59 11.63 1.07 11.20
C HIS A 59 13.06 1.46 10.84
N THR A 60 13.49 2.65 11.28
CA THR A 60 14.85 3.15 11.06
C THR A 60 15.62 3.16 12.38
N SER A 61 16.79 2.53 12.38
CA SER A 61 17.77 2.64 13.46
C SER A 61 18.37 4.06 13.49
N THR A 62 18.15 4.79 14.58
CA THR A 62 18.67 6.16 14.80
C THR A 62 19.51 6.19 16.06
N ASP A 63 20.29 7.25 16.27
CA ASP A 63 21.04 7.39 17.52
C ASP A 63 20.13 7.52 18.77
N ALA A 64 18.86 7.88 18.59
CA ALA A 64 17.90 8.02 19.69
C ALA A 64 17.28 6.68 20.14
N ASN A 65 17.20 5.69 19.25
CA ASN A 65 16.54 4.41 19.53
C ASN A 65 17.50 3.21 19.58
N ARG A 66 18.80 3.42 19.38
CA ARG A 66 19.79 2.36 19.27
C ARG A 66 20.54 2.11 20.57
N PHE A 67 20.67 0.84 20.93
CA PHE A 67 21.35 0.38 22.13
C PHE A 67 22.19 -0.85 21.82
N SER A 68 23.51 -0.68 21.78
CA SER A 68 24.48 -1.74 21.46
C SER A 68 24.15 -2.44 20.13
N ASN A 69 23.73 -3.70 20.16
CA ASN A 69 23.36 -4.54 19.02
C ASN A 69 21.89 -4.43 18.61
N SER A 70 21.12 -3.48 19.15
CA SER A 70 19.67 -3.39 18.94
C SER A 70 19.14 -1.98 18.66
N THR A 71 17.92 -1.90 18.13
CA THR A 71 17.14 -0.68 17.95
C THR A 71 15.72 -0.89 18.46
N LEU A 72 15.22 0.02 19.32
CA LEU A 72 13.91 -0.06 19.94
C LEU A 72 12.81 0.39 18.98
N ILE A 73 11.74 -0.39 18.91
CA ILE A 73 10.51 -0.05 18.19
C ILE A 73 9.54 0.58 19.20
N ASP A 74 9.09 1.79 18.90
CA ASP A 74 7.99 2.43 19.61
C ASP A 74 6.70 2.30 18.80
N HIS A 75 5.82 1.39 19.20
CA HIS A 75 4.56 1.17 18.49
C HIS A 75 3.45 0.71 19.44
N PRO A 76 2.23 1.30 19.39
CA PRO A 76 1.16 1.00 20.36
C PRO A 76 0.70 -0.47 20.37
N LEU A 77 0.82 -1.19 19.25
CA LEU A 77 0.50 -2.62 19.20
C LEU A 77 1.59 -3.53 19.81
N LEU A 78 2.81 -3.01 19.98
CA LEU A 78 3.97 -3.75 20.46
C LEU A 78 4.35 -3.39 21.91
N ASN A 79 4.21 -2.11 22.26
CA ASN A 79 4.55 -1.61 23.60
C ASN A 79 3.73 -2.30 24.69
N ASN A 80 4.40 -2.67 25.78
CA ASN A 80 3.80 -3.36 26.92
C ASN A 80 3.07 -4.66 26.56
N ASN A 81 3.41 -5.26 25.41
CA ASN A 81 2.80 -6.48 24.91
C ASN A 81 3.88 -7.54 24.64
N PRO A 82 4.31 -8.30 25.66
CA PRO A 82 5.32 -9.35 25.50
C PRO A 82 4.87 -10.53 24.64
N ASN A 83 3.57 -10.61 24.30
CA ASN A 83 3.01 -11.66 23.44
C ASN A 83 2.78 -11.19 22.00
N ALA A 84 3.26 -10.01 21.61
CA ALA A 84 3.13 -9.53 20.25
C ALA A 84 3.91 -10.43 19.27
N ILE A 85 3.29 -10.76 18.14
CA ILE A 85 3.91 -11.50 17.04
C ILE A 85 4.00 -10.57 15.84
N PHE A 86 5.21 -10.36 15.34
CA PHE A 86 5.48 -9.49 14.19
C PHE A 86 6.73 -9.98 13.44
N PHE A 87 6.94 -9.43 12.26
CA PHE A 87 7.91 -9.92 11.29
C PHE A 87 8.79 -8.77 10.78
N VAL A 88 10.09 -9.01 10.64
CA VAL A 88 11.08 -8.01 10.16
C VAL A 88 11.96 -8.46 9.00
N THR A 89 12.06 -7.66 7.94
CA THR A 89 12.99 -7.89 6.81
C THR A 89 13.85 -6.65 6.64
N GLN A 90 15.17 -6.82 6.45
CA GLN A 90 16.07 -5.70 6.14
C GLN A 90 15.69 -5.02 4.83
N ASN A 91 15.55 -3.70 4.86
CA ASN A 91 15.28 -2.87 3.69
C ASN A 91 16.48 -1.94 3.48
N TRP A 92 17.19 -2.08 2.36
CA TRP A 92 18.37 -1.26 2.10
C TRP A 92 17.98 0.19 1.85
N ASN A 93 16.96 0.45 1.02
CA ASN A 93 16.56 1.80 0.63
C ASN A 93 15.04 2.02 0.63
N PRO A 94 14.41 2.23 1.80
CA PRO A 94 13.02 2.62 1.84
C PRO A 94 12.78 3.89 0.99
N GLY A 95 11.71 3.88 0.19
CA GLY A 95 11.37 4.98 -0.73
C GLY A 95 12.31 5.12 -1.94
N GLY A 96 13.23 4.18 -2.18
CA GLY A 96 14.19 4.26 -3.29
C GLY A 96 15.35 5.24 -3.06
N SER A 97 15.60 5.59 -1.80
CA SER A 97 16.68 6.49 -1.38
C SER A 97 18.07 5.80 -1.34
N THR A 98 19.08 6.43 -0.75
CA THR A 98 20.38 5.78 -0.52
C THR A 98 20.36 4.96 0.76
N GLY A 99 20.81 3.72 0.67
CA GLY A 99 20.75 2.76 1.78
C GLY A 99 22.05 2.45 2.50
N LEU A 100 21.93 1.70 3.60
CA LEU A 100 23.04 1.15 4.36
C LEU A 100 23.03 -0.39 4.29
N HIS A 101 24.17 -1.00 4.02
CA HIS A 101 24.32 -2.45 4.13
C HIS A 101 24.35 -2.90 5.60
N HIS A 102 23.55 -3.91 5.91
CA HIS A 102 23.41 -4.48 7.25
C HIS A 102 23.43 -6.02 7.17
N ASN A 103 24.62 -6.58 7.01
CA ASN A 103 24.83 -8.01 6.82
C ASN A 103 25.01 -8.76 8.16
N HIS A 104 23.96 -8.82 8.96
CA HIS A 104 23.94 -9.59 10.21
C HIS A 104 22.63 -10.39 10.32
N PRO A 105 22.64 -11.58 10.96
CA PRO A 105 21.42 -12.28 11.30
C PRO A 105 20.63 -11.43 12.29
N ILE A 106 19.34 -11.22 11.99
CA ILE A 106 18.46 -10.40 12.82
C ILE A 106 17.42 -11.24 13.55
N GLY A 107 17.00 -10.73 14.70
CA GLY A 107 15.88 -11.21 15.46
C GLY A 107 15.13 -10.07 16.12
N VAL A 108 14.09 -10.42 16.87
CA VAL A 108 13.32 -9.49 17.69
C VAL A 108 13.37 -9.90 19.16
N TRP A 109 13.39 -8.94 20.07
CA TRP A 109 13.33 -9.21 21.50
C TRP A 109 12.54 -8.15 22.27
N TYR A 110 11.92 -8.56 23.36
CA TYR A 110 11.14 -7.71 24.25
C TYR A 110 12.00 -7.24 25.42
N THR A 111 12.05 -5.93 25.65
CA THR A 111 12.91 -5.28 26.66
C THR A 111 12.30 -5.22 28.06
N GLY A 112 11.09 -5.76 28.24
CA GLY A 112 10.25 -5.57 29.41
C GLY A 112 9.17 -4.51 29.21
N THR A 113 9.39 -3.53 28.33
CA THR A 113 8.40 -2.48 28.00
C THR A 113 8.18 -2.26 26.51
N GLN A 114 9.17 -2.55 25.67
CA GLN A 114 9.12 -2.33 24.21
C GLN A 114 9.74 -3.51 23.48
N TRP A 115 9.46 -3.64 22.19
CA TRP A 115 10.18 -4.58 21.33
C TRP A 115 11.37 -3.90 20.67
N ALA A 116 12.36 -4.69 20.27
CA ALA A 116 13.54 -4.22 19.56
C ALA A 116 13.94 -5.19 18.46
N ILE A 117 14.49 -4.66 17.37
CA ILE A 117 15.20 -5.44 16.34
C ILE A 117 16.67 -5.49 16.75
N PHE A 118 17.29 -6.66 16.73
CA PHE A 118 18.68 -6.81 17.16
C PHE A 118 19.46 -7.74 16.24
N ASN A 119 20.79 -7.60 16.28
CA ASN A 119 21.72 -8.52 15.65
C ASN A 119 21.96 -9.70 16.58
N GLU A 120 21.60 -10.89 16.11
CA GLU A 120 21.72 -12.17 16.83
C GLU A 120 23.17 -12.54 17.14
N ASP A 121 24.11 -12.09 16.30
CA ASP A 121 25.55 -12.27 16.49
C ASP A 121 26.19 -11.24 17.43
N LEU A 122 25.38 -10.40 18.08
CA LEU A 122 25.81 -9.32 18.98
C LEU A 122 26.63 -8.21 18.31
N ALA A 123 26.72 -8.18 16.99
CA ALA A 123 27.34 -7.07 16.28
C ALA A 123 26.58 -5.77 16.60
N SER A 124 27.30 -4.64 16.70
CA SER A 124 26.65 -3.36 16.97
C SER A 124 25.64 -3.03 15.87
N MET A 125 24.43 -2.62 16.27
CA MET A 125 23.43 -2.12 15.32
C MET A 125 24.01 -0.84 14.72
N PRO A 126 24.02 -0.65 13.39
CA PRO A 126 24.45 0.61 12.81
C PRO A 126 23.31 1.64 12.81
N ALA A 127 23.66 2.92 12.82
CA ALA A 127 22.69 3.99 12.59
C ALA A 127 22.36 4.06 11.10
N GLY A 128 21.09 4.24 10.76
CA GLY A 128 20.57 4.24 9.39
C GLY A 128 20.26 2.87 8.81
N ALA A 129 20.29 1.79 9.60
CA ALA A 129 19.72 0.51 9.16
C ALA A 129 18.18 0.60 9.16
N ASP A 130 17.58 0.20 8.05
CA ASP A 130 16.13 0.23 7.83
C ASP A 130 15.54 -1.18 7.75
N PHE A 131 14.33 -1.34 8.29
CA PHE A 131 13.63 -2.63 8.36
C PHE A 131 12.16 -2.46 7.97
N ASN A 132 11.66 -3.34 7.11
CA ASN A 132 10.23 -3.50 6.93
C ASN A 132 9.68 -4.28 8.13
N VAL A 133 8.68 -3.71 8.82
CA VAL A 133 8.01 -4.33 9.96
C VAL A 133 6.56 -4.64 9.59
N PHE A 134 6.12 -5.87 9.83
CA PHE A 134 4.74 -6.30 9.66
C PHE A 134 4.16 -6.88 10.94
N ILE A 135 3.07 -6.29 11.42
CA ILE A 135 2.27 -6.78 12.54
C ILE A 135 0.95 -7.31 11.95
N PRO A 136 0.77 -8.64 11.83
CA PRO A 136 -0.47 -9.20 11.30
C PRO A 136 -1.67 -8.88 12.20
N ASP A 137 -2.85 -8.75 11.61
CA ASP A 137 -4.09 -8.71 12.37
C ASP A 137 -4.28 -9.96 13.23
N SER A 138 -4.89 -9.78 14.41
CA SER A 138 -5.11 -10.86 15.39
C SER A 138 -5.95 -12.04 14.88
N SER A 139 -6.67 -11.87 13.77
CA SER A 139 -7.42 -12.95 13.11
C SER A 139 -6.56 -13.87 12.25
N LEU A 140 -5.29 -13.54 12.02
CA LEU A 140 -4.39 -14.32 11.18
C LEU A 140 -3.69 -15.42 11.99
N GLY A 141 -3.38 -16.54 11.33
CA GLY A 141 -2.75 -17.72 11.93
C GLY A 141 -1.26 -17.53 12.23
N ALA A 142 -0.91 -16.47 12.96
CA ALA A 142 0.45 -16.23 13.44
C ALA A 142 0.65 -16.89 14.83
N PHE A 143 1.79 -17.53 15.04
CA PHE A 143 2.11 -18.26 16.27
C PHE A 143 3.62 -18.24 16.55
N VAL A 144 4.00 -18.61 17.77
CA VAL A 144 5.41 -18.83 18.15
C VAL A 144 5.73 -20.31 18.02
N HIS A 145 6.84 -20.64 17.36
CA HIS A 145 7.42 -21.97 17.27
C HIS A 145 8.69 -22.04 18.11
N SER A 146 8.75 -23.00 19.03
CA SER A 146 9.92 -23.24 19.89
C SER A 146 10.68 -24.47 19.44
N ALA A 147 11.99 -24.33 19.24
CA ALA A 147 12.89 -25.45 19.09
C ALA A 147 13.02 -26.18 20.43
N THR A 148 12.74 -27.48 20.43
CA THR A 148 12.89 -28.36 21.58
C THR A 148 13.70 -29.57 21.19
N ALA A 149 14.38 -30.20 22.13
CA ALA A 149 15.06 -31.48 21.90
C ALA A 149 14.17 -32.57 21.23
N SER A 150 12.85 -32.46 21.32
CA SER A 150 11.90 -33.41 20.70
C SER A 150 11.54 -33.12 19.24
N ASN A 151 11.69 -31.87 18.80
CA ASN A 151 11.36 -31.45 17.43
C ASN A 151 12.59 -30.99 16.63
N ILE A 152 13.73 -30.82 17.29
CA ILE A 152 15.02 -30.64 16.63
C ILE A 152 15.36 -31.95 15.94
N GLY A 153 15.57 -31.87 14.63
CA GLY A 153 15.81 -33.01 13.77
C GLY A 153 16.36 -32.55 12.42
N CYS A 154 16.34 -33.44 11.43
CA CYS A 154 16.98 -33.32 10.11
C CYS A 154 18.51 -33.19 10.11
N GLY A 155 19.18 -33.90 9.18
CA GLY A 155 20.64 -33.84 8.98
C GLY A 155 21.50 -34.00 10.24
N LEU A 156 22.32 -32.98 10.51
CA LEU A 156 23.22 -32.79 11.66
C LEU A 156 22.53 -32.10 12.87
N SER A 157 21.20 -32.19 12.99
CA SER A 157 20.40 -31.44 13.98
C SER A 157 20.34 -29.94 13.72
N GLN A 158 20.43 -29.52 12.45
CA GLN A 158 20.43 -28.10 12.05
C GLN A 158 19.03 -27.49 11.90
N CYS A 159 17.94 -28.22 12.17
CA CYS A 159 16.59 -27.71 12.03
C CYS A 159 15.63 -28.15 13.13
N THR A 160 14.48 -27.48 13.18
CA THR A 160 13.35 -27.81 14.06
C THR A 160 12.08 -27.96 13.24
N TYR A 161 11.38 -29.09 13.39
CA TYR A 161 10.14 -29.39 12.68
C TYR A 161 8.94 -28.66 13.29
N ILE A 162 8.16 -28.01 12.43
CA ILE A 162 6.90 -27.39 12.79
C ILE A 162 5.79 -28.43 12.64
N ASP A 163 5.05 -28.69 13.71
CA ASP A 163 3.85 -29.51 13.67
C ASP A 163 2.61 -28.62 13.66
N HIS A 164 2.07 -28.36 12.47
CA HIS A 164 0.91 -27.49 12.33
C HIS A 164 -0.05 -28.01 11.26
N PRO A 165 -1.37 -28.13 11.52
CA PRO A 165 -2.34 -28.72 10.58
C PRO A 165 -2.34 -28.11 9.18
N SER A 166 -2.11 -26.80 9.07
CA SER A 166 -2.06 -26.10 7.77
C SER A 166 -0.73 -26.26 7.01
N LEU A 167 0.32 -26.76 7.67
CA LEU A 167 1.66 -26.94 7.09
C LEU A 167 1.99 -28.43 6.84
N ASN A 168 1.52 -29.32 7.71
CA ASN A 168 1.72 -30.77 7.56
C ASN A 168 1.12 -31.25 6.23
N ASN A 169 1.81 -32.16 5.54
CA ASN A 169 1.35 -32.72 4.27
C ASN A 169 1.07 -31.68 3.17
N ASN A 170 1.65 -30.48 3.28
CA ASN A 170 1.41 -29.36 2.37
C ASN A 170 2.74 -28.74 1.90
N PRO A 171 3.43 -29.36 0.92
CA PRO A 171 4.67 -28.81 0.36
C PRO A 171 4.48 -27.49 -0.41
N ASN A 172 3.23 -27.08 -0.67
CA ASN A 172 2.90 -25.82 -1.35
C ASN A 172 2.55 -24.68 -0.39
N ALA A 173 2.69 -24.88 0.93
CA ALA A 173 2.42 -23.84 1.92
C ALA A 173 3.41 -22.67 1.76
N VAL A 174 2.90 -21.44 1.88
CA VAL A 174 3.72 -20.23 1.94
C VAL A 174 3.58 -19.65 3.34
N PHE A 175 4.70 -19.45 4.01
CA PHE A 175 4.75 -18.92 5.37
C PHE A 175 6.05 -18.17 5.62
N PHE A 176 6.06 -17.43 6.72
CA PHE A 176 7.07 -16.44 7.04
C PHE A 176 7.61 -16.67 8.45
N VAL A 177 8.92 -16.48 8.63
CA VAL A 177 9.60 -16.73 9.91
C VAL A 177 10.55 -15.61 10.29
N THR A 178 10.44 -15.12 11.53
CA THR A 178 11.39 -14.18 12.15
C THR A 178 11.86 -14.76 13.47
N GLN A 179 13.16 -14.64 13.79
CA GLN A 179 13.71 -15.09 15.06
C GLN A 179 13.16 -14.23 16.21
N ASN A 180 12.70 -14.85 17.28
CA ASN A 180 12.16 -14.19 18.46
C ASN A 180 12.94 -14.67 19.67
N TRP A 181 13.77 -13.80 20.26
CA TRP A 181 14.66 -14.22 21.33
C TRP A 181 13.90 -14.60 22.59
N ASN A 182 12.88 -13.84 23.00
CA ASN A 182 12.19 -14.02 24.28
C ASN A 182 10.66 -13.83 24.17
N PRO A 183 9.94 -14.70 23.45
CA PRO A 183 8.50 -14.64 23.41
C PRO A 183 7.91 -14.71 24.83
N GLY A 184 6.96 -13.81 25.12
CA GLY A 184 6.28 -13.78 26.42
C GLY A 184 7.14 -13.26 27.59
N ASP A 185 8.22 -12.51 27.32
CA ASP A 185 9.16 -11.98 28.32
C ASP A 185 9.85 -13.10 29.13
N THR A 186 10.22 -14.16 28.44
CA THR A 186 10.95 -15.29 29.00
C THR A 186 12.47 -15.11 28.84
N THR A 187 13.28 -16.08 29.30
CA THR A 187 14.72 -16.05 29.02
C THR A 187 14.97 -16.65 27.65
N GLY A 188 15.62 -15.89 26.78
CA GLY A 188 15.87 -16.30 25.39
C GLY A 188 17.15 -17.07 25.13
N ILE A 189 17.19 -17.75 23.99
CA ILE A 189 18.35 -18.43 23.43
C ILE A 189 18.71 -17.78 22.09
N TYR A 190 19.97 -17.40 21.91
CA TYR A 190 20.46 -16.83 20.65
C TYR A 190 20.55 -17.91 19.57
N ASN A 191 20.16 -17.53 18.35
CA ASN A 191 20.43 -18.31 17.15
C ASN A 191 21.11 -17.38 16.13
N SER A 192 22.44 -17.25 16.27
CA SER A 192 23.29 -16.36 15.47
C SER A 192 23.58 -16.90 14.06
N HIS A 193 22.56 -17.44 13.40
CA HIS A 193 22.64 -18.12 12.12
C HIS A 193 21.60 -17.53 11.16
N TYR A 194 21.88 -17.55 9.86
CA TYR A 194 20.86 -17.25 8.86
C TYR A 194 19.88 -18.41 8.80
N ILE A 195 18.59 -18.10 8.81
CA ILE A 195 17.54 -19.12 8.79
C ILE A 195 16.86 -19.22 7.43
N GLY A 196 16.35 -20.41 7.14
CA GLY A 196 15.45 -20.68 6.03
C GLY A 196 14.37 -21.67 6.45
N VAL A 197 13.45 -21.95 5.52
CA VAL A 197 12.43 -22.98 5.69
C VAL A 197 12.58 -24.08 4.65
N TRP A 198 12.29 -25.32 5.05
CA TRP A 198 12.41 -26.51 4.22
C TRP A 198 11.20 -27.41 4.46
N TYR A 199 10.74 -28.14 3.45
CA TYR A 199 9.76 -29.22 3.59
C TYR A 199 10.46 -30.57 3.57
N ASP A 200 10.16 -31.43 4.53
CA ASP A 200 10.67 -32.81 4.59
C ASP A 200 9.57 -33.78 4.17
N ASP A 201 9.65 -34.31 2.95
CA ASP A 201 8.68 -35.30 2.47
C ASP A 201 8.72 -36.60 3.28
N ALA A 202 9.87 -36.99 3.84
CA ALA A 202 9.97 -38.21 4.64
C ALA A 202 9.27 -38.10 5.99
N VAL A 203 9.10 -36.89 6.51
CA VAL A 203 8.43 -36.59 7.78
C VAL A 203 7.07 -35.89 7.56
N GLU A 204 6.75 -35.54 6.31
CA GLU A 204 5.55 -34.80 5.87
C GLU A 204 5.36 -33.45 6.60
N LYS A 205 6.46 -32.77 6.94
CA LYS A 205 6.47 -31.56 7.77
C LYS A 205 7.44 -30.49 7.26
N TRP A 206 7.07 -29.23 7.49
CA TRP A 206 7.99 -28.10 7.34
C TRP A 206 8.95 -27.99 8.53
N ALA A 207 10.13 -27.43 8.30
CA ALA A 207 11.13 -27.13 9.33
C ALA A 207 11.75 -25.75 9.13
N ILE A 208 12.20 -25.14 10.22
CA ILE A 208 13.09 -23.97 10.23
C ILE A 208 14.52 -24.48 10.41
N PHE A 209 15.45 -24.09 9.54
CA PHE A 209 16.83 -24.59 9.56
C PHE A 209 17.86 -23.48 9.52
N ASN A 210 19.03 -23.74 10.09
CA ASN A 210 20.22 -22.89 9.97
C ASN A 210 20.93 -23.18 8.63
N GLN A 211 21.10 -22.14 7.82
CA GLN A 211 21.58 -22.28 6.44
C GLN A 211 23.03 -22.72 6.31
N ASP A 212 23.86 -22.35 7.27
CA ASP A 212 25.25 -22.79 7.41
C ASP A 212 25.38 -24.26 7.86
N LYS A 213 24.25 -24.90 8.20
CA LYS A 213 24.12 -26.28 8.68
C LYS A 213 24.68 -26.50 10.08
N ASP A 214 24.89 -25.44 10.84
CA ASP A 214 25.20 -25.56 12.26
C ASP A 214 23.96 -25.99 13.07
N PRO A 215 24.14 -26.67 14.21
CA PRO A 215 23.02 -27.19 14.99
C PRO A 215 22.02 -26.11 15.42
N MET A 216 20.72 -26.43 15.35
CA MET A 216 19.66 -25.59 15.88
C MET A 216 19.75 -25.56 17.42
N PRO A 217 19.83 -24.38 18.08
CA PRO A 217 19.87 -24.30 19.52
C PRO A 217 18.55 -24.79 20.16
N ASP A 218 18.65 -25.63 21.19
CA ASP A 218 17.50 -26.04 22.02
C ASP A 218 16.98 -24.84 22.81
N GLY A 219 15.69 -24.52 22.63
CA GLY A 219 15.05 -23.32 23.18
C GLY A 219 15.10 -22.07 22.29
N ALA A 220 15.62 -22.15 21.05
CA ALA A 220 15.46 -21.05 20.09
C ALA A 220 13.99 -20.89 19.67
N ASP A 221 13.51 -19.66 19.59
CA ASP A 221 12.11 -19.34 19.32
C ASP A 221 11.94 -18.52 18.03
N PHE A 222 10.81 -18.72 17.34
CA PHE A 222 10.51 -18.11 16.05
C PHE A 222 9.05 -17.66 15.96
N ASN A 223 8.82 -16.44 15.49
CA ASN A 223 7.51 -16.01 15.03
C ASN A 223 7.23 -16.67 13.68
N VAL A 224 6.06 -17.29 13.51
CA VAL A 224 5.62 -17.96 12.29
C VAL A 224 4.28 -17.39 11.83
N LEU A 225 4.16 -17.04 10.56
CA LEU A 225 2.91 -16.59 9.93
C LEU A 225 2.62 -17.39 8.68
N ILE A 226 1.47 -18.07 8.66
CA ILE A 226 0.98 -18.79 7.49
C ILE A 226 0.19 -17.83 6.61
N ALA A 227 0.51 -17.81 5.32
CA ALA A 227 -0.17 -16.97 4.34
C ALA A 227 -0.97 -17.81 3.35
N ASP A 228 -2.01 -17.19 2.80
CA ASP A 228 -2.69 -17.72 1.63
C ASP A 228 -1.96 -17.30 0.34
N THR A 229 -2.26 -17.97 -0.76
CA THR A 229 -1.67 -17.69 -2.07
C THR A 229 -2.22 -16.41 -2.72
N ALA A 230 -3.22 -15.76 -2.13
CA ALA A 230 -3.74 -14.48 -2.61
C ALA A 230 -2.94 -13.29 -2.06
N THR A 231 -2.26 -13.51 -0.93
CA THR A 231 -1.52 -12.53 -0.14
C THR A 231 -0.01 -12.77 -0.15
N ALA A 232 0.46 -13.89 -0.69
CA ALA A 232 1.88 -14.23 -0.81
C ALA A 232 2.16 -15.10 -2.04
N PHE A 233 3.44 -15.13 -2.46
CA PHE A 233 3.92 -15.97 -3.55
C PHE A 233 5.37 -16.42 -3.32
N VAL A 234 5.82 -17.41 -4.08
CA VAL A 234 7.23 -17.86 -4.11
C VAL A 234 7.95 -17.18 -5.28
N HIS A 235 9.11 -16.61 -5.01
CA HIS A 235 10.01 -16.01 -5.98
C HIS A 235 11.26 -16.87 -6.16
N ALA A 236 11.54 -17.28 -7.39
CA ALA A 236 12.71 -18.08 -7.75
C ALA A 236 13.79 -17.20 -8.40
N ALA A 237 15.03 -17.34 -7.94
CA ALA A 237 16.19 -16.73 -8.60
C ALA A 237 16.54 -17.53 -9.87
N THR A 238 16.37 -16.93 -11.04
CA THR A 238 16.69 -17.53 -12.34
C THR A 238 17.80 -16.75 -13.03
N THR A 239 18.48 -17.37 -13.98
CA THR A 239 19.43 -16.68 -14.87
C THR A 239 18.85 -15.43 -15.56
N SER A 240 17.54 -15.35 -15.77
CA SER A 240 16.90 -14.18 -16.42
C SER A 240 16.56 -13.04 -15.47
N ASN A 241 16.48 -13.27 -14.16
CA ASN A 241 16.14 -12.25 -13.17
C ASN A 241 17.28 -11.94 -12.18
N ILE A 242 18.33 -12.77 -12.14
CA ILE A 242 19.56 -12.49 -11.39
C ILE A 242 20.30 -11.32 -12.06
N GLY A 243 20.70 -10.34 -11.26
CA GLY A 243 21.39 -9.15 -11.72
C GLY A 243 21.93 -8.30 -10.58
N CYS A 244 22.15 -7.02 -10.88
CA CYS A 244 22.79 -5.97 -10.07
C CYS A 244 24.20 -6.27 -9.54
N GLY A 245 25.06 -5.25 -9.56
CA GLY A 245 26.46 -5.38 -9.14
C GLY A 245 27.17 -6.54 -9.84
N SER A 246 27.66 -7.51 -9.06
CA SER A 246 28.30 -8.75 -9.54
C SER A 246 27.36 -9.97 -9.46
N ASN A 247 26.10 -9.79 -9.87
CA ASN A 247 25.02 -10.78 -9.80
C ASN A 247 24.60 -11.14 -8.37
N GLN A 248 24.57 -10.15 -7.49
CA GLN A 248 24.29 -10.34 -6.06
C GLN A 248 22.80 -10.24 -5.68
N CYS A 249 21.90 -10.04 -6.66
CA CYS A 249 20.47 -9.95 -6.41
C CYS A 249 19.62 -10.65 -7.46
N THR A 250 18.34 -10.83 -7.15
CA THR A 250 17.30 -11.30 -8.07
C THR A 250 16.12 -10.31 -8.08
N TYR A 251 15.70 -9.88 -9.27
CA TYR A 251 14.62 -8.91 -9.45
C TYR A 251 13.24 -9.55 -9.37
N ILE A 252 12.37 -8.92 -8.58
CA ILE A 252 10.96 -9.25 -8.47
C ILE A 252 10.22 -8.51 -9.59
N ASP A 253 9.57 -9.25 -10.48
CA ASP A 253 8.68 -8.68 -11.49
C ASP A 253 7.23 -9.01 -11.14
N HIS A 254 6.59 -8.09 -10.42
CA HIS A 254 5.23 -8.29 -9.96
C HIS A 254 4.46 -6.96 -9.90
N PRO A 255 3.19 -6.90 -10.35
CA PRO A 255 2.41 -5.66 -10.43
C PRO A 255 2.31 -4.88 -9.11
N ALA A 256 2.29 -5.56 -7.96
CA ALA A 256 2.26 -4.91 -6.64
C ALA A 256 3.55 -4.17 -6.24
N PHE A 257 4.67 -4.46 -6.93
CA PHE A 257 6.01 -3.95 -6.60
C PHE A 257 6.56 -3.01 -7.68
N ASN A 258 6.24 -3.27 -8.94
CA ASN A 258 6.76 -2.49 -10.07
C ASN A 258 6.31 -1.02 -9.97
N ASN A 259 7.24 -0.10 -10.16
CA ASN A 259 7.03 1.35 -10.01
C ASN A 259 6.58 1.80 -8.61
N ASN A 260 6.74 0.97 -7.57
CA ASN A 260 6.31 1.28 -6.21
C ASN A 260 7.52 1.29 -5.24
N PRO A 261 8.29 2.38 -5.16
CA PRO A 261 9.42 2.50 -4.22
C PRO A 261 9.02 2.47 -2.73
N ASN A 262 7.71 2.57 -2.43
CA ASN A 262 7.18 2.60 -1.06
C ASN A 262 6.59 1.25 -0.63
N ALA A 263 6.75 0.19 -1.43
CA ALA A 263 6.24 -1.14 -1.07
C ALA A 263 6.90 -1.63 0.22
N ILE A 264 6.08 -1.91 1.25
CA ILE A 264 6.51 -2.59 2.48
C ILE A 264 6.05 -4.03 2.39
N PHE A 265 7.00 -4.95 2.35
CA PHE A 265 6.78 -6.38 2.20
C PHE A 265 7.80 -7.15 3.03
N TYR A 266 7.55 -8.46 3.14
CA TYR A 266 8.32 -9.35 4.00
C TYR A 266 8.82 -10.56 3.21
N VAL A 267 10.02 -11.03 3.53
CA VAL A 267 10.71 -12.11 2.81
C VAL A 267 11.26 -13.16 3.77
N THR A 268 11.07 -14.43 3.42
CA THR A 268 11.72 -15.57 4.08
C THR A 268 12.38 -16.46 3.02
N GLN A 269 13.58 -16.97 3.30
CA GLN A 269 14.27 -17.90 2.41
C GLN A 269 13.58 -19.27 2.46
N ASN A 270 13.24 -19.84 1.29
CA ASN A 270 12.58 -21.13 1.16
C ASN A 270 13.50 -22.06 0.36
N TRP A 271 13.96 -23.16 0.96
CA TRP A 271 14.92 -24.02 0.29
C TRP A 271 14.28 -24.85 -0.83
N ASN A 272 13.10 -25.43 -0.61
CA ASN A 272 12.44 -26.35 -1.54
C ASN A 272 10.92 -26.13 -1.65
N PRO A 273 10.47 -25.01 -2.25
CA PRO A 273 9.05 -24.82 -2.52
C PRO A 273 8.48 -25.98 -3.36
N GLY A 274 7.34 -26.51 -2.96
CA GLY A 274 6.66 -27.59 -3.68
C GLY A 274 7.37 -28.93 -3.66
N ASP A 275 8.27 -29.17 -2.69
CA ASP A 275 9.07 -30.39 -2.56
C ASP A 275 9.96 -30.66 -3.80
N THR A 276 10.64 -29.61 -4.26
CA THR A 276 11.60 -29.68 -5.37
C THR A 276 13.04 -29.69 -4.85
N THR A 277 14.02 -29.95 -5.71
CA THR A 277 15.43 -29.86 -5.30
C THR A 277 15.81 -28.39 -5.03
N GLY A 278 16.18 -28.09 -3.79
CA GLY A 278 16.53 -26.74 -3.36
C GLY A 278 17.98 -26.30 -3.54
N THR A 279 18.20 -24.98 -3.56
CA THR A 279 19.52 -24.34 -3.54
C THR A 279 19.70 -23.54 -2.25
N TYR A 280 20.83 -23.75 -1.56
CA TYR A 280 21.17 -22.98 -0.35
C TYR A 280 21.59 -21.55 -0.70
N ASN A 281 21.19 -20.59 0.13
CA ASN A 281 21.64 -19.21 0.08
C ASN A 281 22.01 -18.75 1.50
N ASP A 282 23.17 -19.19 1.97
CA ASP A 282 23.69 -18.94 3.32
C ASP A 282 24.25 -17.52 3.49
N HIS A 283 23.37 -16.54 3.30
CA HIS A 283 23.69 -15.12 3.33
C HIS A 283 22.55 -14.35 4.00
N ALA A 284 22.88 -13.24 4.68
CA ALA A 284 21.85 -12.29 5.09
C ALA A 284 21.21 -11.71 3.83
N ILE A 285 19.90 -11.75 3.74
CA ILE A 285 19.17 -11.16 2.63
C ILE A 285 18.63 -9.79 3.02
N GLY A 286 18.55 -8.90 2.04
CA GLY A 286 17.83 -7.64 2.15
C GLY A 286 16.98 -7.41 0.91
N VAL A 287 16.13 -6.39 0.98
CA VAL A 287 15.37 -5.92 -0.18
C VAL A 287 15.86 -4.53 -0.59
N TRP A 288 15.91 -4.26 -1.89
CA TRP A 288 16.24 -2.93 -2.40
C TRP A 288 15.39 -2.58 -3.63
N TYR A 289 15.08 -1.31 -3.81
CA TYR A 289 14.38 -0.79 -4.97
C TYR A 289 15.36 -0.16 -5.96
N ASP A 290 15.43 -0.72 -7.16
CA ASP A 290 16.17 -0.14 -8.27
C ASP A 290 15.30 0.93 -8.95
N ALA A 291 15.61 2.20 -8.72
CA ALA A 291 14.89 3.31 -9.31
C ALA A 291 15.04 3.42 -10.84
N ALA A 292 16.13 2.91 -11.42
CA ALA A 292 16.36 2.93 -12.86
C ALA A 292 15.53 1.87 -13.57
N LEU A 293 15.43 0.66 -12.99
CA LEU A 293 14.60 -0.43 -13.50
C LEU A 293 13.15 -0.37 -13.03
N LYS A 294 12.88 0.44 -12.00
CA LYS A 294 11.59 0.57 -11.31
C LYS A 294 11.07 -0.77 -10.76
N LYS A 295 11.99 -1.57 -10.21
CA LYS A 295 11.72 -2.91 -9.67
C LYS A 295 12.37 -3.08 -8.30
N TRP A 296 11.73 -3.88 -7.46
CA TRP A 296 12.35 -4.40 -6.24
C TRP A 296 13.23 -5.62 -6.55
N ALA A 297 14.26 -5.85 -5.74
CA ALA A 297 15.07 -7.06 -5.76
C ALA A 297 15.39 -7.55 -4.36
N ILE A 298 15.59 -8.86 -4.24
CA ILE A 298 16.18 -9.51 -3.05
C ILE A 298 17.68 -9.65 -3.32
N PHE A 299 18.53 -9.25 -2.39
CA PHE A 299 19.99 -9.28 -2.56
C PHE A 299 20.70 -9.84 -1.33
N ASN A 300 21.86 -10.44 -1.57
CA ASN A 300 22.76 -10.88 -0.51
C ASN A 300 23.53 -9.67 0.03
N GLN A 301 23.37 -9.38 1.32
CA GLN A 301 23.86 -8.14 1.92
C GLN A 301 25.39 -8.07 2.03
N ASP A 302 26.05 -9.22 2.05
CA ASP A 302 27.51 -9.34 1.95
C ASP A 302 28.05 -9.20 0.53
N LEU A 303 27.17 -8.92 -0.44
CA LEU A 303 27.49 -8.79 -1.86
C LEU A 303 27.92 -10.11 -2.53
N ALA A 304 27.70 -11.26 -1.88
CA ALA A 304 27.88 -12.55 -2.52
C ALA A 304 26.93 -12.73 -3.70
N ALA A 305 27.35 -13.51 -4.69
CA ALA A 305 26.50 -13.80 -5.85
C ALA A 305 25.23 -14.53 -5.41
N MET A 306 24.08 -14.12 -5.95
CA MET A 306 22.80 -14.78 -5.74
C MET A 306 22.82 -16.14 -6.44
N PRO A 307 22.63 -17.27 -5.73
CA PRO A 307 22.61 -18.59 -6.35
C PRO A 307 21.41 -18.76 -7.30
N GLU A 308 21.63 -19.33 -8.49
CA GLU A 308 20.53 -19.74 -9.36
C GLU A 308 19.75 -20.90 -8.71
N GLY A 309 18.42 -20.78 -8.70
CA GLY A 309 17.51 -21.72 -8.04
C GLY A 309 17.32 -21.45 -6.54
N ALA A 310 17.85 -20.36 -5.97
CA ALA A 310 17.45 -19.94 -4.62
C ALA A 310 16.01 -19.42 -4.65
N ASP A 311 15.17 -19.87 -3.70
CA ASP A 311 13.75 -19.51 -3.62
C ASP A 311 13.42 -18.70 -2.36
N PHE A 312 12.41 -17.84 -2.47
CA PHE A 312 12.01 -16.92 -1.41
C PHE A 312 10.48 -16.83 -1.31
N ASN A 313 9.94 -17.00 -0.11
CA ASN A 313 8.54 -16.64 0.16
C ASN A 313 8.46 -15.11 0.25
N ILE A 314 7.52 -14.51 -0.46
CA ILE A 314 7.29 -13.05 -0.48
C ILE A 314 5.85 -12.76 -0.06
N LEU A 315 5.68 -11.97 1.00
CA LEU A 315 4.39 -11.44 1.41
C LEU A 315 4.08 -10.22 0.55
N LEU A 316 2.87 -10.12 0.01
CA LEU A 316 2.50 -9.00 -0.84
C LEU A 316 2.40 -7.68 -0.04
N PRO A 317 2.90 -6.56 -0.59
CA PRO A 317 2.77 -5.26 0.04
C PRO A 317 1.31 -4.83 0.07
N GLU A 318 1.00 -3.89 0.96
CA GLU A 318 -0.36 -3.34 1.01
C GLU A 318 -0.47 -2.28 -0.06
N THR A 319 -1.28 -2.54 -1.09
CA THR A 319 -1.51 -1.59 -2.17
C THR A 319 -2.69 -0.68 -1.81
N LYS A 320 -2.55 0.17 -0.79
CA LYS A 320 -3.55 1.22 -0.50
C LYS A 320 -3.27 2.46 -1.32
N THR A 321 -4.09 2.73 -2.35
CA THR A 321 -4.00 3.98 -3.10
C THR A 321 -4.43 5.15 -2.23
N SER A 322 -3.63 6.21 -2.16
CA SER A 322 -4.01 7.46 -1.47
C SER A 322 -4.85 8.40 -2.33
N VAL A 323 -5.01 8.09 -3.62
CA VAL A 323 -5.77 8.90 -4.55
C VAL A 323 -6.60 7.98 -5.45
N PHE A 324 -7.90 8.26 -5.56
CA PHE A 324 -8.84 7.48 -6.36
C PHE A 324 -10.07 8.30 -6.71
N THR A 325 -10.90 7.79 -7.62
CA THR A 325 -12.23 8.36 -7.90
C THR A 325 -13.28 7.53 -7.19
N HIS A 326 -14.08 8.17 -6.34
CA HIS A 326 -15.29 7.59 -5.76
C HIS A 326 -16.48 7.87 -6.67
N VAL A 327 -17.27 6.86 -6.99
CA VAL A 327 -18.51 7.00 -7.78
C VAL A 327 -19.69 6.56 -6.93
N ALA A 328 -20.68 7.44 -6.79
CA ALA A 328 -21.92 7.12 -6.10
C ALA A 328 -22.71 6.08 -6.89
N THR A 329 -23.13 5.01 -6.21
CA THR A 329 -23.98 3.95 -6.76
C THR A 329 -25.17 3.73 -5.85
N ALA A 330 -26.21 3.05 -6.34
CA ALA A 330 -27.34 2.66 -5.51
C ALA A 330 -26.94 1.92 -4.20
N SER A 331 -25.81 1.21 -4.20
CA SER A 331 -25.34 0.48 -3.01
C SER A 331 -24.55 1.35 -2.03
N THR A 332 -23.91 2.43 -2.50
CA THR A 332 -23.14 3.33 -1.63
C THR A 332 -23.98 4.50 -1.12
N ILE A 333 -25.04 4.89 -1.85
CA ILE A 333 -26.04 5.86 -1.40
C ILE A 333 -26.95 5.17 -0.39
N SER A 334 -26.72 5.40 0.91
CA SER A 334 -27.44 4.65 1.95
C SER A 334 -27.60 5.36 3.31
N CYS A 335 -27.31 6.65 3.41
CA CYS A 335 -27.74 7.40 4.59
C CYS A 335 -29.22 7.78 4.52
N PHE A 336 -29.75 8.16 5.68
CA PHE A 336 -31.09 8.73 5.80
C PHE A 336 -31.26 9.89 4.81
N SER A 337 -32.28 9.82 3.93
CA SER A 337 -32.60 10.76 2.84
C SER A 337 -31.68 10.77 1.61
N ASP A 338 -30.86 9.74 1.39
CA ASP A 338 -30.10 9.52 0.14
C ASP A 338 -29.17 10.68 -0.26
N HIS A 339 -28.79 11.54 0.69
CA HIS A 339 -27.97 12.74 0.47
C HIS A 339 -26.46 12.51 0.65
N CYS A 340 -26.02 11.25 0.70
CA CYS A 340 -24.62 10.90 0.88
C CYS A 340 -24.27 9.55 0.24
N THR A 341 -22.98 9.34 0.02
CA THR A 341 -22.41 8.09 -0.49
C THR A 341 -21.25 7.63 0.39
N PHE A 342 -21.28 6.38 0.85
CA PHE A 342 -20.22 5.80 1.67
C PHE A 342 -19.04 5.36 0.84
N ILE A 343 -17.85 5.60 1.39
CA ILE A 343 -16.58 5.19 0.82
C ILE A 343 -16.10 3.96 1.58
N ASP A 344 -16.07 2.83 0.89
CA ASP A 344 -15.37 1.65 1.36
C ASP A 344 -13.91 1.73 0.91
N HIS A 345 -13.04 2.21 1.79
CA HIS A 345 -11.63 2.35 1.47
C HIS A 345 -10.74 2.02 2.69
N PRO A 346 -9.72 1.17 2.53
CA PRO A 346 -8.93 0.67 3.66
C PRO A 346 -8.07 1.72 4.38
N LEU A 347 -7.88 2.93 3.82
CA LEU A 347 -7.28 4.07 4.53
C LEU A 347 -8.30 4.89 5.36
N LEU A 348 -9.60 4.70 5.12
CA LEU A 348 -10.70 5.46 5.72
C LEU A 348 -11.52 4.61 6.71
N ASN A 349 -11.72 3.33 6.41
CA ASN A 349 -12.45 2.40 7.26
C ASN A 349 -11.80 2.29 8.64
N ASP A 350 -12.62 2.20 9.69
CA ASP A 350 -12.16 2.12 11.10
C ASP A 350 -11.24 3.29 11.55
N ASN A 351 -11.13 4.37 10.75
CA ASN A 351 -10.23 5.48 11.02
C ASN A 351 -10.99 6.82 11.11
N PRO A 352 -11.61 7.14 12.26
CA PRO A 352 -12.31 8.41 12.46
C PRO A 352 -11.40 9.65 12.45
N ASN A 353 -10.07 9.46 12.51
CA ASN A 353 -9.08 10.54 12.47
C ASN A 353 -8.51 10.78 11.06
N ALA A 354 -8.93 10.00 10.06
CA ALA A 354 -8.49 10.21 8.68
C ALA A 354 -8.91 11.58 8.17
N LEU A 355 -7.97 12.31 7.58
CA LEU A 355 -8.24 13.54 6.85
C LEU A 355 -8.13 13.25 5.37
N PHE A 356 -9.14 13.64 4.60
CA PHE A 356 -9.16 13.47 3.16
C PHE A 356 -9.85 14.65 2.48
N PHE A 357 -9.55 14.81 1.20
CA PHE A 357 -9.95 15.95 0.37
C PHE A 357 -10.74 15.45 -0.82
N VAL A 358 -11.78 16.21 -1.16
CA VAL A 358 -12.78 15.80 -2.14
C VAL A 358 -12.99 16.92 -3.14
N THR A 359 -12.99 16.59 -4.43
CA THR A 359 -13.39 17.50 -5.50
C THR A 359 -14.32 16.76 -6.44
N PRO A 360 -15.54 17.28 -6.72
CA PRO A 360 -16.42 16.68 -7.72
C PRO A 360 -15.74 16.57 -9.08
N THR A 361 -15.95 15.46 -9.80
CA THR A 361 -15.37 15.26 -11.12
C THR A 361 -16.36 14.69 -12.12
N TRP A 362 -16.27 15.15 -13.37
CA TRP A 362 -17.04 14.60 -14.50
C TRP A 362 -16.28 13.52 -15.28
N THR A 363 -14.99 13.35 -15.02
CA THR A 363 -14.14 12.35 -15.69
C THR A 363 -13.59 11.38 -14.65
N ALA A 364 -13.85 10.08 -14.83
CA ALA A 364 -13.21 9.03 -14.04
C ALA A 364 -12.50 8.07 -15.01
N ASN A 365 -11.21 7.80 -14.76
CA ASN A 365 -10.41 6.87 -15.55
C ASN A 365 -10.45 7.14 -17.08
N GLY A 366 -10.57 8.40 -17.50
CA GLY A 366 -10.64 8.80 -18.91
C GLY A 366 -11.97 8.54 -19.62
N ALA A 367 -13.04 8.23 -18.89
CA ALA A 367 -14.41 8.18 -19.42
C ALA A 367 -15.21 9.41 -18.96
N ASP A 368 -15.86 10.08 -19.92
CA ASP A 368 -16.79 11.19 -19.68
C ASP A 368 -18.21 10.62 -19.58
N THR A 369 -18.94 10.82 -18.47
CA THR A 369 -20.43 10.74 -18.31
C THR A 369 -20.92 10.60 -16.84
N PHE A 370 -20.30 11.26 -15.87
CA PHE A 370 -20.81 11.28 -14.47
C PHE A 370 -21.85 12.39 -14.26
N ALA A 371 -22.63 12.31 -13.19
CA ALA A 371 -23.73 13.24 -12.91
C ALA A 371 -23.24 14.56 -12.28
N TYR A 372 -23.93 15.67 -12.57
CA TYR A 372 -23.69 16.95 -11.90
C TYR A 372 -24.08 16.82 -10.42
N ASN A 373 -23.29 17.39 -9.53
CA ASN A 373 -23.63 17.53 -8.11
C ASN A 373 -23.49 19.00 -7.71
N ASP A 374 -24.58 19.75 -7.93
CA ASP A 374 -24.66 21.19 -7.71
C ASP A 374 -25.11 21.53 -6.28
N HIS A 375 -24.36 21.02 -5.31
CA HIS A 375 -24.67 21.15 -3.89
C HIS A 375 -23.37 21.37 -3.11
N PRO A 376 -23.37 22.16 -2.01
CA PRO A 376 -22.25 22.20 -1.10
C PRO A 376 -21.94 20.79 -0.56
N ILE A 377 -20.71 20.33 -0.73
CA ILE A 377 -20.31 18.99 -0.27
C ILE A 377 -19.57 19.07 1.07
N GLY A 378 -19.68 18.01 1.86
CA GLY A 378 -18.88 17.77 3.04
C GLY A 378 -18.53 16.30 3.19
N VAL A 379 -17.73 15.99 4.21
CA VAL A 379 -17.40 14.62 4.59
C VAL A 379 -17.82 14.34 6.03
N TYR A 380 -18.27 13.10 6.31
CA TYR A 380 -18.57 12.68 7.68
C TYR A 380 -18.21 11.20 7.92
N TYR A 381 -17.88 10.88 9.16
CA TYR A 381 -17.60 9.52 9.61
C TYR A 381 -18.83 8.90 10.27
N SER A 382 -19.31 7.78 9.74
CA SER A 382 -20.34 6.98 10.40
C SER A 382 -19.68 6.05 11.43
N THR A 383 -19.93 6.30 12.72
CA THR A 383 -19.43 5.44 13.79
C THR A 383 -20.10 4.07 13.84
N SER A 384 -21.30 3.94 13.27
CA SER A 384 -22.03 2.66 13.22
C SER A 384 -21.54 1.76 12.08
N LEU A 385 -21.26 2.34 10.91
CA LEU A 385 -20.70 1.61 9.75
C LEU A 385 -19.17 1.57 9.76
N LYS A 386 -18.55 2.41 10.59
CA LYS A 386 -17.11 2.63 10.67
C LYS A 386 -16.49 3.06 9.33
N GLN A 387 -17.25 3.81 8.55
CA GLN A 387 -16.90 4.26 7.20
C GLN A 387 -17.09 5.77 7.07
N TRP A 388 -16.27 6.40 6.24
CA TRP A 388 -16.46 7.78 5.82
C TRP A 388 -17.46 7.87 4.67
N ALA A 389 -18.13 9.02 4.55
CA ALA A 389 -19.02 9.34 3.44
C ALA A 389 -18.80 10.76 2.94
N ILE A 390 -19.12 10.98 1.66
CA ILE A 390 -19.30 12.30 1.04
C ILE A 390 -20.80 12.60 1.04
N PHE A 391 -21.20 13.80 1.42
CA PHE A 391 -22.61 14.17 1.51
C PHE A 391 -22.88 15.59 1.03
N ASN A 392 -24.11 15.82 0.58
CA ASN A 392 -24.65 17.15 0.28
C ASN A 392 -25.10 17.81 1.58
N GLN A 393 -24.54 18.98 1.89
CA GLN A 393 -24.77 19.67 3.16
C GLN A 393 -26.15 20.32 3.26
N ASP A 394 -26.78 20.65 2.13
CA ASP A 394 -28.17 21.10 2.03
C ASP A 394 -29.18 19.97 2.20
N THR A 395 -28.73 18.73 2.39
CA THR A 395 -29.54 17.51 2.52
C THR A 395 -30.30 17.11 1.25
N GLU A 396 -30.02 17.73 0.12
CA GLU A 396 -30.56 17.33 -1.17
C GLU A 396 -29.98 15.98 -1.62
N SER A 397 -30.81 15.20 -2.33
CA SER A 397 -30.45 13.83 -2.71
C SER A 397 -29.21 13.79 -3.60
N LEU A 398 -28.29 12.88 -3.30
CA LEU A 398 -27.13 12.62 -4.14
C LEU A 398 -27.56 11.74 -5.32
N SER A 399 -27.21 12.13 -6.54
CA SER A 399 -27.53 11.33 -7.73
C SER A 399 -26.57 10.15 -7.90
N GLU A 400 -27.09 9.00 -8.34
CA GLU A 400 -26.24 7.91 -8.83
C GLU A 400 -25.34 8.42 -9.96
N SER A 401 -24.13 7.89 -10.02
CA SER A 401 -23.06 8.34 -10.92
C SER A 401 -22.50 9.73 -10.61
N ALA A 402 -22.86 10.40 -9.51
CA ALA A 402 -22.05 11.53 -9.02
C ALA A 402 -20.64 11.01 -8.67
N ALA A 403 -19.60 11.65 -9.19
CA ALA A 403 -18.22 11.20 -9.03
C ALA A 403 -17.33 12.26 -8.36
N PHE A 404 -16.34 11.78 -7.60
CA PHE A 404 -15.47 12.61 -6.78
C PHE A 404 -14.03 12.13 -6.84
N ASN A 405 -13.09 13.01 -7.13
CA ASN A 405 -11.69 12.75 -6.85
C ASN A 405 -11.49 12.80 -5.33
N VAL A 406 -10.86 11.77 -4.78
CA VAL A 406 -10.57 11.62 -3.35
C VAL A 406 -9.06 11.53 -3.15
N LEU A 407 -8.52 12.37 -2.28
CA LEU A 407 -7.13 12.36 -1.84
C LEU A 407 -7.06 12.13 -0.33
N ILE A 408 -6.30 11.12 0.08
CA ILE A 408 -5.99 10.78 1.46
C ILE A 408 -4.49 11.01 1.67
N PRO A 409 -4.06 12.23 2.03
CA PRO A 409 -2.65 12.51 2.21
C PRO A 409 -2.11 11.81 3.49
N PRO A 410 -0.80 11.53 3.56
CA PRO A 410 -0.19 11.07 4.80
C PRO A 410 -0.41 12.05 5.96
N PRO A 411 -0.47 11.59 7.22
CA PRO A 411 -0.46 12.48 8.38
C PRO A 411 0.80 13.35 8.39
N GLY A 412 0.65 14.65 8.58
CA GLY A 412 1.76 15.61 8.57
C GLY A 412 1.34 16.97 9.13
N ALA A 413 2.32 17.81 9.46
CA ALA A 413 2.04 19.17 9.97
C ALA A 413 1.34 20.07 8.94
N ASN A 414 1.31 19.67 7.68
CA ASN A 414 0.62 20.35 6.59
C ASN A 414 -0.81 19.83 6.36
N VAL A 415 -1.29 18.85 7.12
CA VAL A 415 -2.67 18.32 7.03
C VAL A 415 -3.29 18.36 8.42
N PHE A 416 -4.33 19.16 8.60
CA PHE A 416 -4.92 19.38 9.92
C PHE A 416 -6.41 19.71 9.84
N VAL A 417 -7.07 19.67 10.99
CA VAL A 417 -8.46 20.12 11.14
C VAL A 417 -8.43 21.58 11.61
N HIS A 418 -9.09 22.46 10.87
CA HIS A 418 -9.43 23.81 11.35
C HIS A 418 -10.83 23.80 11.93
N THR A 419 -11.01 24.29 13.16
CA THR A 419 -12.33 24.41 13.79
C THR A 419 -12.62 25.86 14.15
N THR A 420 -13.81 26.30 13.77
CA THR A 420 -14.31 27.65 14.04
C THR A 420 -14.58 27.84 15.52
N THR A 421 -14.14 28.97 16.05
CA THR A 421 -14.36 29.39 17.44
C THR A 421 -14.69 30.88 17.46
N SER A 422 -15.29 31.36 18.54
CA SER A 422 -15.54 32.79 18.75
C SER A 422 -14.27 33.65 18.60
N ALA A 423 -13.08 33.06 18.81
CA ALA A 423 -11.80 33.75 18.75
C ALA A 423 -11.22 33.89 17.33
N ASN A 424 -11.63 33.04 16.39
CA ASN A 424 -11.11 33.04 15.03
C ASN A 424 -12.15 33.45 13.97
N ILE A 425 -13.41 33.65 14.35
CA ILE A 425 -14.46 34.10 13.43
C ILE A 425 -14.50 35.62 13.32
N THR A 426 -14.62 36.12 12.08
CA THR A 426 -15.03 37.49 11.78
C THR A 426 -16.04 37.47 10.63
N ASN A 427 -17.29 37.87 10.91
CA ASN A 427 -18.39 37.87 9.94
C ASN A 427 -18.59 36.49 9.27
N ASN A 428 -18.42 36.41 7.95
CA ASN A 428 -18.53 35.20 7.14
C ASN A 428 -17.21 34.41 7.02
N SER A 429 -16.17 34.79 7.76
CA SER A 429 -14.83 34.21 7.67
C SER A 429 -14.34 33.62 8.99
N THR A 430 -13.46 32.62 8.90
CA THR A 430 -12.66 32.10 10.02
C THR A 430 -11.17 32.10 9.67
N TYR A 431 -10.33 32.65 10.54
CA TYR A 431 -8.90 32.79 10.30
C TYR A 431 -8.13 31.57 10.77
N ILE A 432 -7.18 31.13 9.94
CA ILE A 432 -6.29 30.01 10.21
C ILE A 432 -4.97 30.57 10.72
N ASP A 433 -4.70 30.37 12.00
CA ASP A 433 -3.39 30.64 12.60
C ASP A 433 -2.51 29.39 12.45
N HIS A 434 -1.66 29.37 11.42
CA HIS A 434 -0.80 28.21 11.16
C HIS A 434 0.59 28.62 10.66
N PRO A 435 1.69 28.04 11.20
CA PRO A 435 3.06 28.41 10.81
C PRO A 435 3.38 28.30 9.32
N LEU A 436 2.73 27.37 8.61
CA LEU A 436 2.91 27.19 7.16
C LEU A 436 2.15 28.22 6.30
N LEU A 437 1.19 28.94 6.88
CA LEU A 437 0.27 29.86 6.20
C LEU A 437 0.51 31.32 6.56
N ASN A 438 0.86 31.60 7.81
CA ASN A 438 1.07 32.96 8.29
C ASN A 438 2.19 33.67 7.52
N ASN A 439 1.95 34.94 7.14
CA ASN A 439 2.86 35.75 6.33
C ASN A 439 3.20 35.15 4.95
N ASN A 440 2.39 34.23 4.45
CA ASN A 440 2.64 33.57 3.17
C ASN A 440 1.44 33.67 2.21
N PRO A 441 1.32 34.79 1.49
CA PRO A 441 0.24 34.99 0.50
C PRO A 441 0.34 34.06 -0.72
N ASN A 442 1.49 33.41 -0.93
CA ASN A 442 1.73 32.48 -2.04
C ASN A 442 1.43 31.03 -1.66
N ALA A 443 0.92 30.78 -0.45
CA ALA A 443 0.57 29.43 -0.05
C ALA A 443 -0.58 28.88 -0.92
N VAL A 444 -0.48 27.60 -1.27
CA VAL A 444 -1.59 26.89 -1.92
C VAL A 444 -2.23 25.98 -0.88
N VAL A 445 -3.54 26.14 -0.71
CA VAL A 445 -4.34 25.49 0.34
C VAL A 445 -5.54 24.80 -0.29
N LEU A 446 -5.81 23.57 0.11
CA LEU A 446 -7.06 22.86 -0.18
C LEU A 446 -7.88 22.72 1.10
N VAL A 447 -9.20 22.84 0.93
CA VAL A 447 -10.16 22.76 2.03
C VAL A 447 -11.30 21.82 1.67
N THR A 448 -11.73 21.00 2.63
CA THR A 448 -12.95 20.20 2.52
C THR A 448 -13.72 20.28 3.84
N PRO A 449 -15.01 20.70 3.85
CA PRO A 449 -15.83 20.69 5.05
C PRO A 449 -15.88 19.29 5.69
N ASN A 450 -15.65 19.22 6.99
CA ASN A 450 -15.68 17.98 7.76
C ASN A 450 -16.70 18.11 8.89
N TRP A 451 -17.78 17.36 8.81
CA TRP A 451 -18.86 17.45 9.78
C TRP A 451 -18.40 17.03 11.18
N ASN A 452 -17.76 15.86 11.31
CA ASN A 452 -17.38 15.28 12.60
C ASN A 452 -15.93 14.76 12.62
N PRO A 453 -14.92 15.64 12.65
CA PRO A 453 -13.53 15.21 12.81
C PRO A 453 -13.38 14.35 14.08
N GLY A 454 -12.70 13.20 13.96
CA GLY A 454 -12.56 12.25 15.06
C GLY A 454 -13.83 11.42 15.34
N GLY A 455 -14.86 11.51 14.50
CA GLY A 455 -16.13 10.79 14.66
C GLY A 455 -17.02 11.34 15.78
N ILE A 456 -16.75 12.55 16.27
CA ILE A 456 -17.49 13.20 17.36
C ILE A 456 -18.37 14.29 16.78
N GLY A 457 -19.66 14.26 17.11
CA GLY A 457 -20.76 14.99 16.44
C GLY A 457 -20.46 16.40 15.93
N GLY A 458 -21.04 16.71 14.78
CA GLY A 458 -20.79 17.93 14.01
C GLY A 458 -21.97 18.89 13.90
N GLN A 459 -21.72 20.01 13.21
CA GLN A 459 -22.75 20.92 12.72
C GLN A 459 -22.76 20.94 11.19
N TYR A 460 -23.96 20.97 10.59
CA TYR A 460 -24.10 21.16 9.15
C TYR A 460 -23.62 22.56 8.77
N HIS A 461 -22.91 22.63 7.63
CA HIS A 461 -22.35 23.86 7.11
C HIS A 461 -22.73 24.04 5.64
N ASP A 462 -24.01 24.31 5.42
CA ASP A 462 -24.62 24.41 4.09
C ASP A 462 -24.25 25.73 3.38
N HIS A 463 -22.98 25.86 3.03
CA HIS A 463 -22.42 27.00 2.32
C HIS A 463 -21.34 26.54 1.35
N HIS A 464 -21.25 27.16 0.18
CA HIS A 464 -20.02 27.10 -0.60
C HIS A 464 -18.91 27.84 0.15
N VAL A 465 -17.72 27.24 0.19
CA VAL A 465 -16.58 27.80 0.93
C VAL A 465 -15.41 28.06 0.01
N GLY A 466 -14.84 29.24 0.18
CA GLY A 466 -13.59 29.63 -0.44
C GLY A 466 -12.52 29.92 0.60
N ILE A 467 -11.34 30.26 0.12
CA ILE A 467 -10.26 30.82 0.94
C ILE A 467 -9.83 32.19 0.43
N TRP A 468 -9.25 32.99 1.32
CA TRP A 468 -8.61 34.25 0.97
C TRP A 468 -7.46 34.56 1.93
N TYR A 469 -6.47 35.30 1.44
CA TYR A 469 -5.37 35.82 2.27
C TYR A 469 -5.66 37.25 2.68
N ASP A 470 -5.66 37.51 3.98
CA ASP A 470 -5.82 38.84 4.55
C ASP A 470 -4.45 39.43 4.92
N ASP A 471 -4.04 40.49 4.23
CA ASP A 471 -2.77 41.17 4.48
C ASP A 471 -2.76 41.94 5.81
N GLY A 472 -3.93 42.24 6.39
CA GLY A 472 -4.05 42.91 7.68
C GLY A 472 -3.47 42.08 8.84
N PRO A 473 -4.08 40.93 9.19
CA PRO A 473 -3.54 39.98 10.16
C PRO A 473 -2.43 39.09 9.58
N LYS A 474 -2.20 39.11 8.25
CA LYS A 474 -1.23 38.27 7.53
C LYS A 474 -1.54 36.77 7.65
N GLN A 475 -2.82 36.44 7.51
CA GLN A 475 -3.36 35.11 7.73
C GLN A 475 -4.28 34.71 6.58
N TRP A 476 -4.35 33.41 6.32
CA TRP A 476 -5.38 32.84 5.46
C TRP A 476 -6.68 32.67 6.24
N ALA A 477 -7.81 32.80 5.56
CA ALA A 477 -9.13 32.56 6.11
C ALA A 477 -9.97 31.67 5.19
N ILE A 478 -10.85 30.86 5.78
CA ILE A 478 -11.93 30.15 5.09
C ILE A 478 -13.18 31.03 5.23
N PHE A 479 -13.94 31.22 4.15
CA PHE A 479 -15.12 32.07 4.17
C PHE A 479 -16.31 31.44 3.45
N ASN A 480 -17.52 31.78 3.92
CA ASN A 480 -18.75 31.46 3.22
C ASN A 480 -18.89 32.40 2.03
N GLU A 481 -18.97 31.82 0.84
CA GLU A 481 -19.03 32.58 -0.42
C GLU A 481 -20.36 33.31 -0.63
N ASP A 482 -21.43 32.84 0.01
CA ASP A 482 -22.74 33.49 0.03
C ASP A 482 -22.80 34.72 0.97
N GLN A 483 -21.68 35.05 1.61
CA GLN A 483 -21.51 36.16 2.55
C GLN A 483 -22.33 36.03 3.84
N LEU A 484 -22.95 34.88 4.11
CA LEU A 484 -23.60 34.59 5.39
C LEU A 484 -22.57 34.32 6.49
N THR A 485 -22.93 34.62 7.73
CA THR A 485 -22.01 34.53 8.88
C THR A 485 -21.49 33.11 9.12
N MET A 486 -20.21 32.99 9.45
CA MET A 486 -19.57 31.74 9.84
C MET A 486 -20.02 31.35 11.25
N ALA A 487 -20.56 30.13 11.42
CA ALA A 487 -20.99 29.62 12.71
C ALA A 487 -19.81 29.03 13.52
N GLU A 488 -19.93 29.00 14.85
CA GLU A 488 -18.97 28.31 15.73
C GLU A 488 -19.15 26.79 15.70
N GLY A 489 -18.05 26.03 15.80
CA GLY A 489 -18.07 24.56 15.82
C GLY A 489 -18.12 23.90 14.44
N ILE A 490 -18.08 24.66 13.34
CA ILE A 490 -17.81 24.16 11.99
C ILE A 490 -16.34 23.74 11.88
N SER A 491 -16.10 22.58 11.26
CA SER A 491 -14.76 22.03 11.06
C SER A 491 -14.45 21.80 9.58
N PHE A 492 -13.16 21.92 9.25
CA PHE A 492 -12.64 21.77 7.89
C PHE A 492 -11.35 20.95 7.90
N ASN A 493 -11.22 20.02 6.97
CA ASN A 493 -9.92 19.44 6.62
C ASN A 493 -9.14 20.49 5.83
N VAL A 494 -7.90 20.77 6.21
CA VAL A 494 -7.02 21.75 5.57
C VAL A 494 -5.71 21.07 5.18
N LEU A 495 -5.30 21.23 3.92
CA LEU A 495 -4.03 20.76 3.38
C LEU A 495 -3.24 21.93 2.80
N VAL A 496 -2.00 22.10 3.26
CA VAL A 496 -1.06 23.12 2.79
C VAL A 496 -0.03 22.48 1.85
N LEU A 497 0.13 23.05 0.66
CA LEU A 497 0.84 22.44 -0.48
C LEU A 497 2.20 23.09 -0.79
N ASN A 498 2.71 23.91 0.12
CA ASN A 498 3.95 24.68 -0.09
C ASN A 498 5.22 23.82 -0.13
N ASP A 499 5.12 22.57 0.33
CA ASP A 499 6.13 21.52 0.22
C ASP A 499 5.45 20.18 -0.13
N LEU A 500 5.43 19.87 -1.43
CA LEU A 500 4.79 18.67 -1.96
C LEU A 500 5.59 17.39 -1.73
N THR A 501 6.78 17.46 -1.11
CA THR A 501 7.61 16.27 -0.84
C THR A 501 6.90 15.23 0.04
N SER A 502 5.92 15.66 0.82
CA SER A 502 5.07 14.80 1.66
C SER A 502 3.92 14.13 0.90
N LEU A 503 3.59 14.63 -0.30
CA LEU A 503 2.52 14.09 -1.12
C LEU A 503 3.03 13.02 -2.10
N PRO A 504 2.21 12.00 -2.36
CA PRO A 504 2.59 10.95 -3.28
C PRO A 504 2.68 11.39 -4.75
N GLY A 505 3.57 10.74 -5.53
CA GLY A 505 3.63 10.85 -6.99
C GLY A 505 4.33 12.11 -7.52
N ALA A 506 4.39 12.27 -8.85
CA ALA A 506 4.75 13.54 -9.46
C ALA A 506 3.52 14.47 -9.35
N ASN A 507 3.63 15.43 -8.45
CA ASN A 507 2.57 16.35 -8.08
C ASN A 507 3.04 17.80 -8.27
N ASP A 508 2.08 18.67 -8.55
CA ASP A 508 2.30 20.12 -8.56
C ASP A 508 1.05 20.82 -8.06
N ALA A 509 1.26 21.95 -7.41
CA ALA A 509 0.22 22.77 -6.83
C ALA A 509 0.44 24.21 -7.26
N PHE A 510 -0.59 24.80 -7.87
CA PHE A 510 -0.51 26.13 -8.45
C PHE A 510 -1.83 26.86 -8.30
N THR A 511 -1.79 28.17 -8.51
CA THR A 511 -2.99 28.99 -8.59
C THR A 511 -3.43 29.14 -10.04
N HIS A 512 -4.72 29.00 -10.31
CA HIS A 512 -5.34 29.31 -11.59
C HIS A 512 -6.24 30.54 -11.45
N THR A 513 -6.32 31.39 -12.47
CA THR A 513 -7.28 32.49 -12.53
C THR A 513 -7.98 32.47 -13.88
N SER A 514 -9.30 32.47 -13.88
CA SER A 514 -10.09 32.39 -15.10
C SER A 514 -9.85 33.63 -15.99
N ALA A 515 -9.07 33.47 -17.05
CA ALA A 515 -8.77 34.52 -18.02
C ALA A 515 -9.66 34.40 -19.27
N ALA A 516 -9.81 35.49 -20.03
CA ALA A 516 -10.73 35.56 -21.17
C ALA A 516 -10.43 34.54 -22.29
N ASP A 517 -9.18 34.10 -22.39
CA ASP A 517 -8.69 33.06 -23.31
C ASP A 517 -8.83 31.63 -22.76
N THR A 518 -8.96 31.48 -21.44
CA THR A 518 -9.16 30.17 -20.78
C THR A 518 -10.64 29.84 -20.55
N VAL A 519 -11.51 30.84 -20.45
CA VAL A 519 -12.94 30.68 -20.16
C VAL A 519 -13.72 30.33 -21.43
N ALA A 520 -14.61 29.33 -21.31
CA ALA A 520 -15.66 29.08 -22.28
C ALA A 520 -16.89 28.48 -21.61
N ASN A 521 -18.08 28.98 -21.95
CA ASN A 521 -19.35 28.55 -21.38
C ASN A 521 -19.31 28.58 -19.83
N ASN A 522 -19.47 27.42 -19.19
CA ASN A 522 -19.49 27.22 -17.74
C ASN A 522 -18.14 26.77 -17.16
N TRP A 523 -17.03 26.89 -17.91
CA TRP A 523 -15.74 26.36 -17.47
C TRP A 523 -14.53 27.23 -17.83
N THR A 524 -13.39 26.94 -17.21
CA THR A 524 -12.08 27.53 -17.47
C THR A 524 -11.01 26.45 -17.60
N ASN A 525 -10.19 26.54 -18.66
CA ASN A 525 -9.12 25.58 -18.96
C ASN A 525 -7.92 25.74 -18.03
N LEU A 526 -7.38 24.61 -17.58
CA LEU A 526 -6.10 24.52 -16.87
C LEU A 526 -4.98 24.23 -17.87
N ASP A 527 -4.32 25.27 -18.35
CA ASP A 527 -3.13 25.14 -19.20
C ASP A 527 -1.88 24.96 -18.33
N HIS A 528 -1.53 23.70 -18.05
CA HIS A 528 -0.38 23.34 -17.22
C HIS A 528 0.30 22.07 -17.74
N PRO A 529 1.65 21.94 -17.68
CA PRO A 529 2.34 20.73 -18.15
C PRO A 529 1.85 19.42 -17.53
N LEU A 530 1.33 19.44 -16.29
CA LEU A 530 0.79 18.25 -15.63
C LEU A 530 -0.67 17.92 -16.01
N THR A 531 -1.44 18.90 -16.49
CA THR A 531 -2.85 18.73 -16.89
C THR A 531 -2.99 18.47 -18.39
N ASN A 532 -2.12 19.04 -19.20
CA ASN A 532 -2.16 18.94 -20.64
C ASN A 532 -1.83 17.52 -21.11
N LYS A 533 -2.72 16.94 -21.91
CA LYS A 533 -2.63 15.59 -22.49
C LYS A 533 -2.51 14.48 -21.45
N ASN A 534 -3.01 14.72 -20.24
CA ASN A 534 -2.90 13.82 -19.11
C ASN A 534 -4.28 13.41 -18.56
N PRO A 535 -5.05 12.57 -19.28
CA PRO A 535 -6.39 12.14 -18.88
C PRO A 535 -6.44 11.28 -17.61
N VAL A 536 -5.29 10.79 -17.14
CA VAL A 536 -5.17 9.90 -15.97
C VAL A 536 -4.77 10.65 -14.70
N ALA A 537 -4.55 11.97 -14.77
CA ALA A 537 -4.29 12.77 -13.58
C ALA A 537 -5.54 12.90 -12.70
N PHE A 538 -5.32 13.08 -11.40
CA PHE A 538 -6.34 13.55 -10.48
C PHE A 538 -6.15 15.05 -10.28
N VAL A 539 -7.23 15.81 -10.42
CA VAL A 539 -7.23 17.26 -10.17
C VAL A 539 -8.13 17.56 -8.99
N PHE A 540 -7.63 18.39 -8.08
CA PHE A 540 -8.35 18.90 -6.92
C PHE A 540 -8.36 20.42 -6.97
N THR A 541 -9.43 21.03 -6.49
CA THR A 541 -9.55 22.48 -6.47
C THR A 541 -10.24 23.01 -5.22
N THR A 542 -9.86 24.21 -4.81
CA THR A 542 -10.58 25.03 -3.82
C THR A 542 -10.60 26.46 -4.35
N LEU A 543 -11.73 27.15 -4.21
CA LEU A 543 -11.82 28.54 -4.62
C LEU A 543 -10.86 29.42 -3.81
N ASN A 544 -10.11 30.27 -4.49
CA ASN A 544 -9.22 31.25 -3.89
C ASN A 544 -9.64 32.65 -4.36
N TRP A 545 -10.19 33.44 -3.45
CA TRP A 545 -10.70 34.77 -3.75
C TRP A 545 -9.60 35.69 -4.30
N ASN A 546 -8.40 35.66 -3.70
CA ASN A 546 -7.27 36.53 -4.06
C ASN A 546 -5.92 35.77 -4.15
N PRO A 547 -5.68 34.99 -5.22
CA PRO A 547 -4.42 34.29 -5.43
C PRO A 547 -3.20 35.20 -5.27
N GLY A 548 -2.18 34.74 -4.54
CA GLY A 548 -0.97 35.52 -4.26
C GLY A 548 -1.18 36.69 -3.30
N GLY A 549 -2.30 36.76 -2.57
CA GLY A 549 -2.63 37.87 -1.67
C GLY A 549 -2.97 39.16 -2.42
N ALA A 550 -3.59 39.06 -3.59
CA ALA A 550 -4.01 40.22 -4.36
C ALA A 550 -4.97 41.11 -3.54
N ALA A 551 -4.89 42.43 -3.75
CA ALA A 551 -5.72 43.40 -3.03
C ALA A 551 -7.23 43.32 -3.38
N THR A 552 -7.55 42.66 -4.50
CA THR A 552 -8.92 42.46 -4.98
C THR A 552 -9.09 41.02 -5.41
N GLY A 553 -10.24 40.45 -5.11
CA GLY A 553 -10.65 39.13 -5.56
C GLY A 553 -12.03 39.12 -6.20
N LYS A 554 -12.51 37.92 -6.53
CA LYS A 554 -13.83 37.71 -7.11
C LYS A 554 -14.56 36.58 -6.41
N ASP A 555 -15.74 36.92 -5.89
CA ASP A 555 -16.69 35.94 -5.37
C ASP A 555 -17.25 35.10 -6.54
N HIS A 556 -17.45 33.82 -6.28
CA HIS A 556 -18.07 32.91 -7.24
C HIS A 556 -19.37 32.37 -6.65
N ASN A 557 -19.34 31.76 -5.46
CA ASN A 557 -20.48 31.16 -4.76
C ASN A 557 -21.21 30.10 -5.58
N HIS A 558 -20.47 29.14 -6.13
CA HIS A 558 -21.00 28.04 -6.93
C HIS A 558 -20.30 26.73 -6.56
N ALA A 559 -21.01 25.60 -6.65
CA ALA A 559 -20.37 24.30 -6.66
C ALA A 559 -19.52 24.15 -7.93
N VAL A 560 -18.25 23.80 -7.75
CA VAL A 560 -17.31 23.59 -8.85
C VAL A 560 -16.87 22.13 -8.93
N GLY A 561 -16.63 21.66 -10.15
CA GLY A 561 -16.04 20.36 -10.42
C GLY A 561 -14.88 20.46 -11.42
N VAL A 562 -14.24 19.32 -11.66
CA VAL A 562 -13.16 19.20 -12.65
C VAL A 562 -13.47 18.12 -13.69
N TRP A 563 -13.07 18.37 -14.94
CA TRP A 563 -13.20 17.39 -16.02
C TRP A 563 -12.07 17.49 -17.01
N TYR A 564 -11.74 16.38 -17.65
CA TYR A 564 -10.75 16.34 -18.72
C TYR A 564 -11.44 16.51 -20.06
N ASN A 565 -11.12 17.59 -20.77
CA ASN A 565 -11.61 17.81 -22.12
C ASN A 565 -10.86 16.90 -23.10
N SER A 566 -11.52 15.82 -23.51
CA SER A 566 -10.97 14.83 -24.43
C SER A 566 -10.94 15.26 -25.92
N ASP A 567 -11.48 16.44 -26.25
CA ASP A 567 -11.39 17.01 -27.61
C ASP A 567 -9.93 17.08 -28.05
N ILE A 568 -9.64 16.53 -29.23
CA ILE A 568 -8.30 16.44 -29.83
C ILE A 568 -7.60 17.80 -29.94
N THR A 569 -8.37 18.89 -29.97
CA THR A 569 -7.84 20.26 -30.07
C THR A 569 -7.53 20.91 -28.72
N LYS A 570 -8.04 20.37 -27.61
CA LYS A 570 -7.88 20.95 -26.26
C LYS A 570 -7.04 20.06 -25.36
N GLN A 571 -7.42 18.79 -25.20
CA GLN A 571 -6.71 17.77 -24.42
C GLN A 571 -6.17 18.30 -23.08
N ASN A 572 -7.03 18.86 -22.23
CA ASN A 572 -6.64 19.49 -20.98
C ASN A 572 -7.71 19.33 -19.90
N TRP A 573 -7.29 19.41 -18.64
CA TRP A 573 -8.23 19.51 -17.52
C TRP A 573 -8.83 20.91 -17.45
N THR A 574 -10.06 21.00 -16.93
CA THR A 574 -10.77 22.27 -16.75
C THR A 574 -11.54 22.25 -15.43
N ILE A 575 -11.81 23.44 -14.89
CA ILE A 575 -12.71 23.67 -13.75
C ILE A 575 -14.04 24.18 -14.30
N PHE A 576 -15.17 23.62 -13.86
CA PHE A 576 -16.49 23.97 -14.35
C PHE A 576 -17.50 24.20 -13.21
N ASN A 577 -18.54 25.00 -13.48
CA ASN A 577 -19.66 25.18 -12.56
C ASN A 577 -20.65 24.01 -12.70
N GLN A 578 -20.99 23.39 -11.58
CA GLN A 578 -21.89 22.23 -11.51
C GLN A 578 -23.34 22.59 -11.87
N ASP A 579 -23.77 23.80 -11.55
CA ASP A 579 -25.06 24.39 -11.96
C ASP A 579 -25.16 24.72 -13.46
N GLN A 580 -24.05 24.54 -14.20
CA GLN A 580 -23.88 24.88 -15.63
C GLN A 580 -24.00 26.38 -15.95
N SER A 581 -23.98 27.27 -14.95
CA SER A 581 -23.93 28.71 -15.18
C SER A 581 -22.58 29.14 -15.76
N GLY A 582 -22.55 30.31 -16.41
CA GLY A 582 -21.35 30.79 -17.08
C GLY A 582 -20.19 31.03 -16.12
N MET A 583 -18.99 30.53 -16.45
CA MET A 583 -17.77 30.81 -15.69
C MET A 583 -17.31 32.24 -15.98
N PRO A 584 -17.28 33.14 -15.00
CA PRO A 584 -16.84 34.50 -15.25
C PRO A 584 -15.31 34.59 -15.24
N THR A 585 -14.76 35.66 -15.84
CA THR A 585 -13.31 35.95 -15.74
C THR A 585 -12.95 36.52 -14.37
N GLY A 586 -11.73 36.26 -13.91
CA GLY A 586 -11.15 36.77 -12.66
C GLY A 586 -11.40 35.91 -11.42
N VAL A 587 -12.00 34.73 -11.56
CA VAL A 587 -12.20 33.78 -10.45
C VAL A 587 -10.90 33.02 -10.22
N GLY A 588 -10.40 33.02 -8.99
CA GLY A 588 -9.19 32.34 -8.59
C GLY A 588 -9.45 30.96 -8.01
N PHE A 589 -8.51 30.03 -8.24
CA PHE A 589 -8.55 28.67 -7.73
C PHE A 589 -7.16 28.23 -7.28
N ASN A 590 -7.10 27.51 -6.18
CA ASN A 590 -5.95 26.67 -5.84
C ASN A 590 -6.15 25.30 -6.48
N VAL A 591 -5.15 24.80 -7.20
CA VAL A 591 -5.22 23.57 -7.96
C VAL A 591 -4.09 22.64 -7.53
N LEU A 592 -4.42 21.38 -7.26
CA LEU A 592 -3.45 20.30 -7.07
C LEU A 592 -3.64 19.26 -8.16
N VAL A 593 -2.54 18.83 -8.77
CA VAL A 593 -2.54 17.77 -9.80
C VAL A 593 -1.68 16.61 -9.33
N ILE A 594 -2.22 15.39 -9.35
CA ILE A 594 -1.52 14.16 -9.02
C ILE A 594 -1.51 13.26 -10.25
N THR A 595 -0.32 12.94 -10.77
CA THR A 595 -0.19 12.22 -12.06
C THR A 595 0.12 10.73 -11.93
N LEU A 596 0.36 10.24 -10.71
CA LEU A 596 0.62 8.83 -10.42
C LEU A 596 -0.22 8.37 -9.24
N GLN A 597 -0.95 7.28 -9.42
CA GLN A 597 -1.49 6.52 -8.29
C GLN A 597 -0.31 6.06 -7.44
N SER A 598 -0.36 6.43 -6.16
CA SER A 598 0.73 6.12 -5.26
C SER A 598 0.18 5.38 -4.05
N TYR A 599 0.86 4.29 -3.74
CA TYR A 599 0.55 3.47 -2.59
C TYR A 599 1.20 4.08 -1.35
N LEU A 600 0.42 4.28 -0.30
CA LEU A 600 0.98 4.71 0.98
C LEU A 600 1.45 3.51 1.79
N PRO A 601 2.66 3.55 2.35
CA PRO A 601 3.00 2.68 3.47
C PRO A 601 2.08 3.05 4.64
N LEU A 602 1.58 2.06 5.38
CA LEU A 602 0.70 2.28 6.54
C LEU A 602 1.51 2.85 7.70
N VAL A 603 1.82 4.16 7.67
CA VAL A 603 2.48 4.82 8.80
C VAL A 603 1.42 5.12 9.86
N ILE A 604 1.32 4.26 10.87
CA ILE A 604 0.60 4.59 12.10
C ILE A 604 1.48 5.59 12.86
N ARG A 605 0.96 6.79 13.11
CA ARG A 605 1.52 7.74 14.07
C ARG A 605 0.76 7.66 15.38
#